data_AF-A0A960XCA4-F1
#
_entry.id   AF-A0A960XCA4-F1
#
_cell.length_a   1.000
_cell.length_b   1.000
_cell.length_c   1.000
_cell.angle_alpha   90.00
_cell.angle_beta   90.00
_cell.angle_gamma   90.00
#
_symmetry.space_group_name_H-M   'P 1'
#
loop_
_entity.id
_entity.type
_entity.pdbx_description
1 polymer ?
#
loop_
_entity_poly.entity_id
_entity_poly.type
_entity_poly.pdbx_seq_one_letter_code
_entity_poly.pdbx_strand_id
1 'polypeptide(L)'
;VGGIFFDHYNSGDFEKDFAMWKMVGLTFLDAILPIYKRNVNRIYTSEDKAKQNALRAHYVEFNLLYDRGTKFGFLSGGNPEAILCSMPPTATW
;
A
#
# COMPACT_ATOMS: atom_id res chain seq x y z
N VAL A 1 2.80 6.38 7.80
CA VAL A 1 4.05 6.57 8.57
C VAL A 1 5.27 5.91 7.90
N GLY A 2 5.32 5.86 6.56
CA GLY A 2 6.50 5.37 5.83
C GLY A 2 6.82 3.88 6.02
N GLY A 3 8.02 3.50 5.59
CA GLY A 3 8.52 2.14 5.50
C GLY A 3 9.76 2.12 4.61
N ILE A 4 9.93 1.07 3.81
CA ILE A 4 11.02 0.92 2.86
C ILE A 4 10.45 1.07 1.44
N PHE A 5 11.10 1.88 0.61
CA PHE A 5 10.83 1.98 -0.83
C PHE A 5 12.17 2.02 -1.57
N PHE A 6 12.29 1.24 -2.63
CA PHE A 6 13.42 1.24 -3.53
C PHE A 6 12.98 0.81 -4.92
N ASP A 7 13.64 1.37 -5.91
CA ASP A 7 13.43 1.12 -7.34
C ASP A 7 14.82 1.05 -7.99
N HIS A 8 14.98 0.23 -9.02
CA HIS A 8 16.27 0.02 -9.69
C HIS A 8 17.44 -0.39 -8.77
N TYR A 9 17.17 -1.09 -7.66
CA TYR A 9 18.23 -1.62 -6.80
C TYR A 9 19.01 -2.72 -7.52
N ASN A 10 20.29 -2.46 -7.76
CA ASN A 10 21.21 -3.39 -8.39
C ASN A 10 22.62 -3.13 -7.85
N SER A 11 23.11 -4.00 -6.97
CA SER A 11 24.45 -3.90 -6.40
C SER A 11 25.54 -4.53 -7.29
N GLY A 12 25.14 -5.17 -8.39
CA GLY A 12 26.02 -5.97 -9.25
C GLY A 12 26.15 -7.43 -8.80
N ASP A 13 25.55 -7.81 -7.67
CA ASP A 13 25.51 -9.18 -7.14
C ASP A 13 24.05 -9.65 -7.04
N PHE A 14 23.64 -10.48 -7.99
CA PHE A 14 22.27 -10.99 -8.08
C PHE A 14 21.84 -11.78 -6.84
N GLU A 15 22.71 -12.63 -6.29
CA GLU A 15 22.34 -13.49 -5.17
C GLU A 15 22.10 -12.66 -3.91
N LYS A 16 22.95 -11.64 -3.71
CA LYS A 16 22.78 -10.67 -2.63
C LYS A 16 21.50 -9.86 -2.80
N ASP A 17 21.25 -9.33 -3.99
CA ASP A 17 20.07 -8.51 -4.26
C ASP A 17 18.78 -9.34 -4.10
N PHE A 18 18.77 -10.56 -4.60
CA PHE A 18 17.63 -11.47 -4.45
C PHE A 18 17.39 -11.88 -3.00
N ALA A 19 18.45 -12.15 -2.23
CA ALA A 19 18.34 -12.40 -0.80
C ALA A 19 17.72 -11.21 -0.06
N MET A 20 18.09 -9.97 -0.43
CA MET A 20 17.49 -8.76 0.11
C MET A 20 15.99 -8.67 -0.22
N TRP A 21 15.60 -8.86 -1.48
CA TRP A 21 14.19 -8.84 -1.91
C TRP A 21 13.34 -9.86 -1.16
N LYS A 22 13.83 -11.10 -1.01
CA LYS A 22 13.17 -12.14 -0.21
C LYS A 22 12.98 -11.72 1.23
N MET A 23 14.04 -11.22 1.86
CA MET A 23 14.02 -10.82 3.26
C MET A 23 13.01 -9.70 3.52
N VAL A 24 12.92 -8.70 2.63
CA VAL A 24 11.90 -7.64 2.71
C VAL A 24 10.49 -8.22 2.62
N GLY A 25 10.24 -9.13 1.66
CA GLY A 25 8.94 -9.78 1.50
C GLY A 25 8.51 -10.60 2.73
N LEU A 26 9.45 -11.37 3.31
CA LEU A 26 9.19 -12.19 4.49
C LEU A 26 8.90 -11.32 5.74
N THR A 27 9.63 -10.22 5.89
CA THR A 27 9.50 -9.33 7.06
C THR A 27 8.16 -8.58 7.09
N PHE A 28 7.46 -8.46 5.95
CA PHE A 28 6.20 -7.73 5.88
C PHE A 28 5.13 -8.29 6.85
N LEU A 29 4.95 -9.61 6.88
CA LEU A 29 3.97 -10.24 7.75
C LEU A 29 4.33 -10.08 9.23
N ASP A 30 5.62 -10.23 9.54
CA ASP A 30 6.13 -10.04 10.91
C ASP A 30 5.91 -8.61 11.42
N ALA A 31 6.02 -7.62 10.53
CA ALA A 31 5.78 -6.22 10.87
C ALA A 31 4.28 -5.92 11.06
N ILE A 32 3.41 -6.43 10.18
CA ILE A 32 2.00 -5.99 10.14
C ILE A 32 1.08 -6.82 11.05
N LEU A 33 1.33 -8.12 11.22
CA LEU A 33 0.44 -9.01 12.00
C LEU A 33 0.31 -8.61 13.47
N PRO A 34 1.36 -8.19 14.20
CA PRO A 34 1.22 -7.75 15.59
C PRO A 34 0.30 -6.52 15.72
N ILE A 35 0.34 -5.62 14.73
CA ILE A 35 -0.52 -4.43 14.69
C ILE A 35 -1.97 -4.85 14.51
N TYR A 36 -2.28 -5.72 13.55
CA TYR A 36 -3.65 -6.23 13.37
C TYR A 36 -4.15 -6.95 14.62
N LYS A 37 -3.38 -7.89 15.18
CA LYS A 37 -3.75 -8.66 16.37
C LYS A 37 -4.10 -7.75 17.57
N ARG A 38 -3.37 -6.65 17.76
CA ARG A 38 -3.63 -5.68 18.83
C ARG A 38 -4.89 -4.84 18.61
N ASN A 39 -5.29 -4.62 17.36
CA ASN A 39 -6.28 -3.60 17.01
C ASN A 39 -7.60 -4.16 16.45
N VAL A 40 -7.65 -5.41 15.99
CA VAL A 40 -8.79 -5.97 15.25
C VAL A 40 -10.11 -5.91 16.02
N ASN A 41 -10.07 -6.05 17.36
CA ASN A 41 -11.25 -6.03 18.22
C ASN A 41 -11.47 -4.68 18.91
N ARG A 42 -10.75 -3.62 18.51
CA ARG A 42 -10.96 -2.29 19.09
C ARG A 42 -12.34 -1.77 18.68
N ILE A 43 -13.10 -1.35 19.66
CA ILE A 43 -14.36 -0.65 19.45
C ILE A 43 -14.02 0.72 18.85
N TYR A 44 -14.77 1.10 17.82
CA TYR A 44 -14.67 2.40 17.18
C TYR A 44 -16.05 3.03 17.09
N THR A 45 -16.08 4.36 17.04
CA THR A 45 -17.30 5.14 16.92
C THR A 45 -17.61 5.47 15.45
N SER A 46 -18.80 6.00 15.19
CA SER A 46 -19.14 6.57 13.88
C SER A 46 -18.20 7.71 13.49
N GLU A 47 -17.73 8.50 14.46
CA GLU A 47 -16.78 9.59 14.24
C GLU A 47 -15.41 9.06 13.81
N ASP A 48 -14.91 7.99 14.42
CA ASP A 48 -13.68 7.33 13.99
C ASP A 48 -13.79 6.80 12.56
N LYS A 49 -14.95 6.28 12.20
CA LYS A 49 -15.23 5.80 10.83
C LYS A 49 -15.26 6.95 9.82
N ALA A 50 -15.85 8.09 10.18
CA ALA A 50 -15.83 9.30 9.36
C ALA A 50 -14.40 9.80 9.15
N LYS A 51 -13.59 9.87 10.22
CA LYS A 51 -12.15 10.20 10.14
C LYS A 51 -11.39 9.22 9.24
N GLN A 52 -11.66 7.92 9.35
CA GLN A 52 -11.06 6.91 8.46
C GLN A 52 -11.41 7.16 6.99
N ASN A 53 -12.67 7.47 6.67
CA ASN A 53 -13.10 7.72 5.30
C ASN A 53 -12.47 8.99 4.70
N ALA A 54 -12.31 10.05 5.50
CA ALA A 54 -11.59 11.25 5.09
C ALA A 54 -10.10 10.95 4.82
N LEU A 55 -9.45 10.15 5.67
CA LEU A 55 -8.07 9.72 5.41
C LEU A 55 -7.94 8.83 4.17
N ARG A 56 -8.95 7.99 3.90
CA ARG A 56 -9.03 7.18 2.68
C ARG A 56 -9.19 8.03 1.42
N ALA A 57 -9.81 9.19 1.49
CA ALA A 57 -9.88 10.13 0.37
C ALA A 57 -8.48 10.59 -0.07
N HIS A 58 -7.60 10.92 0.88
CA HIS A 58 -6.20 11.23 0.57
C HIS A 58 -5.44 10.04 -0.03
N TYR A 59 -5.79 8.82 0.34
CA TYR A 59 -5.21 7.61 -0.27
C TYR A 59 -5.62 7.46 -1.74
N VAL A 60 -6.89 7.75 -2.06
CA VAL A 60 -7.39 7.80 -3.44
C VAL A 60 -6.69 8.88 -4.24
N GLU A 61 -6.59 10.11 -3.70
CA GLU A 61 -5.87 11.22 -4.32
C GLU A 61 -4.41 10.84 -4.62
N PHE A 62 -3.73 10.21 -3.66
CA PHE A 62 -2.35 9.78 -3.84
C PHE A 62 -2.20 8.81 -5.02
N ASN A 63 -2.98 7.73 -5.01
CA ASN A 63 -2.85 6.69 -6.03
C ASN A 63 -3.27 7.17 -7.43
N LEU A 64 -4.30 8.02 -7.54
CA LEU A 64 -4.76 8.50 -8.84
C LEU A 64 -3.89 9.61 -9.42
N LEU A 65 -3.31 10.47 -8.59
CA LEU A 65 -2.57 11.66 -9.05
C LEU A 65 -1.05 11.47 -9.08
N TYR A 66 -0.49 10.70 -8.14
CA TYR A 66 0.96 10.66 -7.91
C TYR A 66 1.59 9.28 -8.08
N ASP A 67 0.85 8.19 -7.85
CA ASP A 67 1.42 6.85 -8.02
C ASP A 67 1.75 6.58 -9.49
N ARG A 68 3.05 6.43 -9.77
CA ARG A 68 3.57 6.17 -11.11
C ARG A 68 3.06 4.84 -11.66
N GLY A 69 2.89 3.83 -10.80
CA GLY A 69 2.40 2.51 -11.21
C GLY A 69 0.95 2.55 -11.68
N THR A 70 0.07 3.16 -10.90
CA THR A 70 -1.35 3.37 -11.24
C THR A 70 -1.49 4.16 -12.53
N LYS A 71 -0.78 5.30 -12.65
CA LYS A 71 -0.83 6.14 -13.86
C LYS A 71 -0.32 5.40 -15.09
N PHE A 72 0.79 4.69 -14.97
CA PHE A 72 1.33 3.89 -16.07
C PHE A 72 0.34 2.82 -16.50
N GLY A 73 -0.25 2.07 -15.56
CA GLY A 73 -1.22 1.01 -15.85
C GLY A 73 -2.41 1.51 -16.67
N PHE A 74 -2.95 2.69 -16.36
CA PHE A 74 -4.02 3.29 -17.16
C PHE A 74 -3.54 3.70 -18.55
N LEU A 75 -2.41 4.39 -18.65
CA LEU A 75 -1.88 4.88 -19.92
C LEU A 75 -1.41 3.76 -20.85
N SER A 76 -1.03 2.61 -20.31
CA SER A 76 -0.59 1.44 -21.06
C SER A 76 -1.73 0.48 -21.42
N GLY A 77 -2.99 0.80 -21.07
CA GLY A 77 -4.13 -0.08 -21.34
C GLY A 77 -4.18 -1.35 -20.48
N GLY A 78 -3.62 -1.30 -19.26
CA GLY A 78 -3.70 -2.40 -18.30
C GLY A 78 -5.12 -2.66 -17.80
N ASN A 79 -5.33 -3.80 -17.14
CA ASN A 79 -6.63 -4.18 -16.59
C ASN A 79 -7.07 -3.18 -15.50
N PRO A 80 -8.16 -2.41 -15.69
CA PRO A 80 -8.63 -1.43 -14.72
C PRO A 80 -8.95 -2.01 -13.35
N GLU A 81 -9.49 -3.24 -13.27
CA GLU A 81 -9.81 -3.88 -11.99
C GLU A 81 -8.55 -4.21 -11.18
N ALA A 82 -7.50 -4.68 -11.86
CA ALA A 82 -6.22 -4.95 -11.23
C ALA A 82 -5.53 -3.65 -10.78
N ILE A 83 -5.63 -2.58 -11.56
CA ILE A 83 -5.06 -1.26 -11.23
C ILE A 83 -5.77 -0.67 -10.01
N LEU A 84 -7.10 -0.73 -9.99
CA LEU A 84 -7.93 -0.13 -8.94
C LEU A 84 -8.11 -1.02 -7.71
N CYS A 85 -7.48 -2.20 -7.63
CA CYS A 85 -7.56 -3.06 -6.45
C CYS A 85 -7.04 -2.40 -5.16
N SER A 86 -6.22 -1.35 -5.30
CA SER A 86 -5.71 -0.54 -4.20
C SER A 86 -6.77 0.41 -3.61
N MET A 87 -7.88 0.67 -4.31
CA MET A 87 -8.86 1.65 -3.88
C MET A 87 -9.64 1.16 -2.65
N PRO A 88 -9.88 2.04 -1.66
CA PRO A 88 -10.73 1.69 -0.53
C PRO A 88 -12.18 1.50 -0.98
N PRO A 89 -12.97 0.67 -0.28
CA PRO A 89 -14.38 0.46 -0.61
C PRO A 89 -15.24 1.72 -0.44
N THR A 90 -14.83 2.62 0.47
CA THR A 90 -15.50 3.89 0.73
C THR A 90 -14.47 4.97 1.10
N ALA A 91 -14.65 6.16 0.56
CA ALA A 91 -13.95 7.39 0.90
C ALA A 91 -14.95 8.55 0.90
N THR A 92 -14.68 9.61 1.65
CA THR A 92 -15.56 10.78 1.75
C THR A 92 -14.72 12.05 1.78
N TRP A 93 -15.14 13.06 1.01
CA TRP A 93 -14.56 14.39 0.96
C TRP A 93 -15.48 15.38 1.67
#